data_AF-A0A935GPI4-F1
#
_entry.id   AF-A0A935GPI4-F1
#
_cell.length_a   1.000
_cell.length_b   1.000
_cell.length_c   1.000
_cell.angle_alpha   90.00
_cell.angle_beta   90.00
_cell.angle_gamma   90.00
#
_symmetry.space_group_name_H-M   'P 1'
#
loop_
_entity.id
_entity.type
_entity.pdbx_description
1 polymer ?
#
loop_
_entity_poly.entity_id
_entity_poly.type
_entity_poly.pdbx_seq_one_letter_code
_entity_poly.pdbx_strand_id
1 'polypeptide(L)' 'MQHWRLWYKSGFGFHIVDVLAMRAGEQKTFADVHTRIAMQLTMQSRARAWHQYMQLLAGQTLIEGIDLDTADTPLVQ' A
#
# COMPACT_ATOMS: atom_id res chain seq x y z
N MET A 1 -22.62 17.46 24.02
CA MET A 1 -21.40 16.76 23.55
C MET A 1 -21.68 16.33 22.12
N GLN A 2 -20.89 16.78 21.13
CA GLN A 2 -21.12 16.39 19.74
C GLN A 2 -20.48 15.01 19.53
N HIS A 3 -21.28 14.00 19.20
CA HIS A 3 -20.79 12.66 18.84
C HIS A 3 -20.56 12.64 17.33
N TRP A 4 -19.35 12.32 16.89
CA TRP A 4 -19.05 12.18 15.46
C TRP A 4 -19.22 10.71 15.07
N ARG A 5 -20.13 10.45 14.13
CA ARG A 5 -20.33 9.12 13.54
C ARG A 5 -19.63 9.05 12.19
N LEU A 6 -18.67 8.14 12.09
CA LEU A 6 -17.93 7.88 10.86
C LEU A 6 -18.38 6.55 10.26
N TRP A 7 -18.56 6.54 8.95
CA TRP A 7 -18.87 5.35 8.16
C TRP A 7 -17.68 5.12 7.22
N TYR A 8 -17.07 3.93 7.26
CA TYR A 8 -16.00 3.58 6.33
C TYR A 8 -16.14 2.15 5.81
N LYS A 9 -15.64 1.91 4.60
CA LYS A 9 -15.61 0.59 3.97
C LYS A 9 -14.18 0.05 3.99
N SER A 10 -14.00 -1.21 4.36
CA SER A 10 -12.73 -1.94 4.24
C SER A 10 -12.94 -3.26 3.49
N GLY A 11 -11.87 -4.04 3.30
CA GLY A 11 -11.98 -5.41 2.77
C GLY A 11 -12.87 -6.33 3.61
N PHE A 12 -13.19 -5.93 4.84
CA PHE A 12 -14.06 -6.67 5.75
C PHE A 12 -15.51 -6.15 5.80
N GLY A 13 -15.89 -5.22 4.92
CA GLY A 13 -17.26 -4.68 4.85
C GLY A 13 -17.40 -3.24 5.36
N PHE A 14 -18.58 -2.89 5.87
CA PHE A 14 -18.91 -1.55 6.35
C PHE A 14 -18.75 -1.42 7.86
N HIS A 15 -18.10 -0.35 8.28
CA HIS A 15 -17.79 -0.06 9.67
C HIS A 15 -18.44 1.26 10.08
N ILE A 16 -19.09 1.24 11.23
CA ILE A 16 -19.67 2.43 11.87
C ILE A 16 -18.88 2.66 13.15
N VAL A 17 -18.29 3.85 13.29
CA VAL A 17 -17.50 4.22 14.46
C VAL A 17 -18.08 5.46 15.12
N ASP A 18 -18.40 5.34 16.41
CA ASP A 18 -18.71 6.47 17.28
C ASP A 18 -17.40 7.01 17.88
N VAL A 19 -17.00 8.21 17.46
CA VAL A 19 -15.80 8.87 17.99
C VAL A 19 -16.17 9.58 19.30
N LEU A 20 -15.71 9.03 20.42
CA LEU A 20 -16.01 9.53 21.76
C LEU A 20 -15.11 10.70 22.17
N ALA A 21 -13.84 10.66 21.75
CA ALA A 21 -12.87 11.72 21.98
C ALA A 21 -11.77 11.66 20.92
N MET A 22 -11.16 12.81 20.63
CA MET A 22 -10.06 12.93 19.68
C MET A 22 -8.91 13.70 20.35
N ARG A 23 -7.70 13.16 20.25
CA ARG A 23 -6.48 13.87 20.61
C ARG A 23 -5.78 14.30 19.32
N ALA A 24 -5.45 15.59 19.21
CA ALA A 24 -4.70 16.08 18.07
C ALA A 24 -3.34 15.38 17.98
N GLY A 25 -2.97 14.94 16.77
CA GLY A 25 -1.64 14.42 16.50
C GLY A 25 -0.61 15.55 16.48
N GLU A 26 0.63 15.21 16.82
CA GLU A 26 1.77 16.12 16.69
C GLU A 26 2.52 15.84 15.39
N GLN A 27 2.73 16.87 14.58
CA GLN A 27 3.59 16.77 13.41
C GLN A 27 5.04 16.61 13.87
N LYS A 28 5.66 15.48 13.54
CA LYS A 28 7.08 15.23 13.80
C LYS A 28 7.95 15.95 12.78
N THR A 29 9.15 16.36 13.20
CA THR A 29 10.13 16.93 12.26
C THR A 29 10.65 15.83 11.33
N PHE A 30 11.20 16.23 10.17
CA PHE A 30 11.81 15.25 9.27
C PHE A 30 12.91 14.43 9.94
N ALA A 31 13.75 15.07 10.76
CA ALA A 31 14.84 14.40 11.47
C ALA A 31 14.33 13.26 12.37
N ASP A 32 13.20 13.48 13.06
CA ASP A 32 12.60 12.48 13.96
C ASP A 32 12.11 11.22 13.22
N VAL A 33 11.74 11.36 11.94
CA VAL A 33 11.13 10.28 11.16
C VAL A 33 11.99 9.80 9.99
N HIS A 34 13.14 10.43 9.76
CA HIS A 34 14.01 10.17 8.60
C HIS A 34 14.31 8.68 8.43
N THR A 35 14.76 8.01 9.49
CA THR A 35 15.09 6.57 9.45
C THR A 35 13.90 5.71 9.06
N ARG A 36 12.70 6.02 9.56
CA ARG A 36 11.47 5.27 9.23
C ARG A 36 11.07 5.48 7.78
N ILE A 37 11.15 6.72 7.30
CA ILE A 37 10.88 7.06 5.89
C ILE A 37 11.86 6.32 4.98
N ALA A 38 13.16 6.39 5.26
CA ALA A 38 14.19 5.72 4.47
C ALA A 38 13.94 4.20 4.40
N MET A 39 13.68 3.56 5.54
CA MET A 39 13.34 2.13 5.59
C MET A 39 12.10 1.81 4.74
N GLN A 40 11.04 2.60 4.87
CA GLN A 40 9.82 2.35 4.12
C GLN A 40 10.02 2.53 2.60
N LEU A 41 10.75 3.57 2.19
CA LEU A 41 11.09 3.79 0.78
C LEU A 41 11.96 2.65 0.23
N THR A 42 12.93 2.16 1.00
CA THR A 42 13.73 0.99 0.60
C THR A 42 12.85 -0.26 0.42
N MET A 43 11.95 -0.53 1.36
CA MET A 43 11.04 -1.68 1.28
C MET A 43 10.09 -1.57 0.08
N GLN A 44 9.51 -0.39 -0.16
CA GLN A 44 8.61 -0.15 -1.28
C GLN A 44 9.34 -0.26 -2.62
N SER A 45 10.52 0.33 -2.74
CA SER A 45 11.36 0.24 -3.94
C SER A 45 11.69 -1.23 -4.26
N ARG A 46 12.09 -2.00 -3.25
CA ARG A 46 12.38 -3.42 -3.41
C ARG A 46 11.14 -4.23 -3.80
N ALA A 47 10.00 -3.99 -3.15
CA ALA A 47 8.76 -4.69 -3.48
C ALA A 47 8.33 -4.42 -4.93
N ARG A 48 8.44 -3.16 -5.40
CA ARG A 48 8.16 -2.79 -6.78
C ARG A 48 9.10 -3.50 -7.75
N ALA A 49 10.41 -3.47 -7.50
CA ALA A 49 11.39 -4.12 -8.35
C ALA A 49 11.14 -5.64 -8.47
N TRP A 50 10.79 -6.30 -7.36
CA TRP A 50 10.43 -7.72 -7.39
C TRP A 50 9.18 -7.99 -8.22
N HIS A 51 8.13 -7.20 -8.02
CA HIS A 51 6.89 -7.35 -8.77
C HIS A 51 7.14 -7.17 -10.28
N GLN A 52 7.86 -6.12 -10.67
CA GLN A 52 8.23 -5.85 -12.06
C GLN A 52 9.04 -7.01 -12.66
N TYR A 53 10.01 -7.54 -11.91
CA TYR A 53 10.78 -8.70 -12.34
C TYR A 53 9.92 -9.95 -12.53
N MET A 54 8.98 -10.20 -11.60
CA MET A 54 8.05 -11.32 -11.72
C MET A 54 7.10 -11.16 -12.91
N GLN A 55 6.60 -9.95 -13.18
CA GLN A 55 5.75 -9.67 -14.35
C GLN A 55 6.49 -9.92 -15.67
N LEU A 56 7.78 -9.53 -15.72
CA LEU A 56 8.63 -9.79 -16.88
C LEU A 56 8.87 -11.29 -17.10
N LEU A 57 9.16 -12.04 -16.03
CA LEU A 57 9.30 -13.49 -16.12
C LEU A 57 8.00 -14.17 -16.55
N ALA A 58 6.87 -13.73 -15.97
CA ALA A 58 5.56 -14.28 -16.28
C ALA A 58 5.19 -14.07 -17.76
N GLY A 59 5.41 -12.86 -18.31
CA GLY A 59 5.16 -12.55 -19.73
C GLY A 59 6.06 -13.32 -20.71
N GLN A 60 7.18 -13.87 -20.25
CA GLN A 60 8.07 -14.72 -21.06
C GLN A 60 7.73 -16.21 -20.99
N THR A 61 6.67 -16.58 -20.28
CA THR A 61 6.31 -17.98 -20.03
C THR A 61 4.85 -18.26 -20.38
N LEU A 62 4.55 -19.49 -20.77
CA LEU A 62 3.17 -19.96 -20.89
C LEU A 62 2.64 -20.28 -19.49
N ILE A 63 1.61 -19.54 -19.06
CA ILE A 63 0.95 -19.73 -17.77
C ILE A 63 -0.48 -20.20 -18.05
N GLU A 64 -0.86 -21.33 -17.44
CA GLU A 64 -2.19 -21.94 -17.59
C GLU A 64 -2.91 -21.99 -16.24
N GLY A 65 -4.25 -21.89 -16.26
CA GLY A 65 -5.10 -22.06 -15.08
C GLY A 65 -5.25 -20.84 -14.17
N ILE A 66 -4.46 -19.78 -14.40
CA ILE A 66 -4.60 -18.47 -13.74
C ILE A 66 -4.26 -17.36 -14.73
N ASP A 67 -5.01 -16.26 -14.67
CA ASP A 67 -4.69 -15.04 -15.39
C ASP A 67 -3.83 -14.16 -14.49
N LEU A 68 -2.65 -13.79 -14.97
CA LEU A 68 -1.72 -12.92 -14.27
C LEU A 68 -1.54 -11.64 -15.08
N ASP A 69 -1.50 -10.51 -14.39
CA ASP A 69 -1.22 -9.23 -15.02
C ASP A 69 0.26 -9.20 -15.43
N THR A 70 0.56 -9.67 -16.64
CA THR A 70 1.90 -9.82 -17.20
C THR A 70 2.35 -8.58 -17.95
N ALA A 71 3.65 -8.32 -17.98
CA ALA A 71 4.19 -7.24 -18.81
C ALA A 71 4.55 -7.78 -20.20
N ASP A 72 3.91 -7.25 -21.24
CA ASP A 72 4.24 -7.56 -22.65
C ASP A 72 5.52 -6.85 -23.13
N THR A 73 6.06 -5.93 -22.33
CA THR A 73 7.28 -5.16 -22.66
C THR A 73 8.26 -5.10 -21.49
N PRO A 74 9.57 -4.91 -21.76
CA PRO A 74 10.59 -4.87 -20.70
C PRO A 74 10.48 -3.68 -19.74
N LEU A 75 9.77 -2.61 -20.14
CA LEU A 75 9.60 -1.42 -19.30
C LEU A 75 8.29 -1.55 -18.52
N VAL A 76 8.41 -2.04 -17.29
CA VAL A 76 7.28 -2.09 -16.35
C VAL A 76 7.29 -0.80 -15.54
N GLN A 77 6.26 0.04 -15.66
CA GLN A 77 6.16 1.29 -14.90
C GLN A 77 5.56 1.04 -13.52
#